data_AF-A0A820U554-F1
#
_entry.id   AF-A0A820U554-F1
#
_cell.length_a   1.000
_cell.length_b   1.000
_cell.length_c   1.000
_cell.angle_alpha   90.00
_cell.angle_beta   90.00
_cell.angle_gamma   90.00
#
_symmetry.space_group_name_H-M   'P 1'
#
loop_
_entity.id
_entity.type
_entity.pdbx_description
1 polymer ?
#
loop_
_entity_poly.entity_id
_entity_poly.type
_entity_poly.pdbx_seq_one_letter_code
_entity_poly.pdbx_strand_id
1 'polypeptide(L)'
;MKSWVTEREEEKAKSRDLFNPYFGSVFRTHTVPTYFHRRLARFADVYTSNVCNFHHYPLDYIFFPRRVALAHENVLPTPDINLLLMETARHAMRFETAPVQQEN
;
A
#
# COMPACT_ATOMS: atom_id res chain seq x y z
N MET A 1 1.49 -11.73 -34.55
CA MET A 1 2.34 -10.90 -33.66
C MET A 1 1.79 -9.48 -33.39
N LYS A 2 0.61 -9.06 -33.89
CA LYS A 2 0.00 -7.75 -33.59
C LYS A 2 -1.20 -7.79 -32.63
N SER A 3 -1.82 -8.95 -32.45
CA SER A 3 -3.04 -9.13 -31.63
C SER A 3 -2.85 -8.71 -30.17
N TRP A 4 -1.77 -9.16 -29.52
CA TRP A 4 -1.46 -8.81 -28.12
C TRP A 4 -1.22 -7.32 -27.87
N VAL A 5 -0.75 -6.57 -28.87
CA VAL A 5 -0.59 -5.11 -28.76
C VAL A 5 -1.96 -4.45 -28.81
N THR A 6 -2.80 -4.86 -29.76
CA THR A 6 -4.18 -4.37 -29.89
C THR A 6 -4.99 -4.66 -28.62
N GLU A 7 -4.93 -5.89 -28.12
CA GLU A 7 -5.59 -6.30 -26.87
C GLU A 7 -5.16 -5.44 -25.67
N ARG A 8 -3.85 -5.17 -25.55
CA ARG A 8 -3.34 -4.29 -24.50
C ARG A 8 -3.88 -2.87 -24.63
N GLU A 9 -3.95 -2.32 -25.83
CA GLU A 9 -4.45 -0.96 -26.06
C GLU A 9 -5.96 -0.86 -25.78
N GLU A 10 -6.73 -1.88 -26.15
CA GLU A 10 -8.15 -1.98 -25.79
C GLU A 10 -8.35 -1.98 -24.28
N GLU A 11 -7.55 -2.74 -23.54
CA GLU A 11 -7.65 -2.81 -22.09
C GLU A 11 -7.22 -1.51 -21.39
N LYS A 12 -6.18 -0.85 -21.91
CA LYS A 12 -5.78 0.49 -21.45
C LYS A 12 -6.89 1.52 -21.70
N ALA A 13 -7.58 1.45 -22.84
CA ALA A 13 -8.67 2.35 -23.16
C ALA A 13 -9.84 2.16 -22.18
N LYS A 14 -10.27 0.92 -21.95
CA LYS A 14 -11.30 0.61 -20.95
C LYS A 14 -10.93 1.14 -19.56
N SER A 15 -9.68 0.93 -19.13
CA SER A 15 -9.22 1.42 -17.82
C SER A 15 -9.26 2.94 -17.72
N ARG A 16 -8.92 3.66 -18.80
CA ARG A 16 -8.99 5.12 -18.85
C ARG A 16 -10.43 5.63 -18.75
N ASP A 17 -11.36 4.93 -19.39
CA ASP A 17 -12.78 5.35 -19.46
C ASP A 17 -13.52 5.21 -18.12
N LEU A 18 -12.95 4.50 -17.14
CA LEU A 18 -13.46 4.44 -15.77
C LEU A 18 -13.23 5.73 -14.96
N PHE A 19 -12.36 6.62 -15.45
CA PHE A 19 -12.02 7.86 -14.77
C PHE A 19 -12.68 9.06 -15.44
N ASN A 20 -12.53 10.23 -14.82
CA ASN A 20 -13.03 11.48 -15.38
C ASN A 20 -12.45 11.67 -16.81
N PRO A 21 -13.27 11.88 -17.85
CA PRO A 21 -12.79 11.95 -19.23
C PRO A 21 -11.92 13.18 -19.52
N TYR A 22 -12.01 14.24 -18.71
CA TYR A 22 -11.25 15.47 -18.88
C TYR A 22 -9.93 15.47 -18.11
N PHE A 23 -9.95 14.99 -16.86
CA PHE A 23 -8.79 15.06 -15.95
C PHE A 23 -8.16 13.71 -15.62
N GLY A 24 -8.81 12.60 -15.99
CA GLY A 24 -8.37 11.26 -15.64
C GLY A 24 -8.39 11.01 -14.14
N SER A 25 -7.47 10.17 -13.67
CA SER A 25 -7.30 9.90 -12.24
C SER A 25 -6.52 11.02 -11.56
N VAL A 26 -7.02 11.45 -10.41
CA VAL A 26 -6.34 12.41 -9.53
C VAL A 26 -4.98 11.89 -9.04
N PHE A 27 -4.78 10.56 -9.01
CA PHE A 27 -3.57 9.96 -8.44
C PHE A 27 -2.53 9.53 -9.48
N ARG A 28 -2.94 9.14 -10.70
CA ARG A 28 -2.03 8.60 -11.72
C ARG A 28 -2.44 9.00 -13.13
N THR A 29 -1.43 9.12 -13.99
CA THR A 29 -1.59 9.23 -15.44
C THR A 29 -0.77 8.11 -16.07
N HIS A 30 -1.45 7.12 -16.67
CA HIS A 30 -0.85 5.85 -17.09
C HIS A 30 -0.06 5.19 -15.95
N THR A 31 1.26 5.07 -16.09
CA THR A 31 2.14 4.43 -15.10
C THR A 31 2.70 5.43 -14.07
N VAL A 32 2.55 6.73 -14.30
CA VAL A 32 3.23 7.78 -13.54
C VAL A 32 2.30 8.40 -12.49
N PRO A 33 2.74 8.62 -11.24
CA PRO A 33 1.95 9.32 -10.24
C PRO A 33 1.80 10.81 -10.58
N THR A 34 0.64 11.38 -10.27
CA THR A 34 0.39 12.83 -10.43
C THR A 34 1.15 13.65 -9.40
N TYR A 35 1.23 14.97 -9.62
CA TYR A 35 1.77 15.90 -8.62
C TYR A 35 1.03 15.81 -7.27
N PHE A 36 -0.31 15.69 -7.33
CA PHE A 36 -1.14 15.51 -6.14
C PHE A 36 -0.74 14.26 -5.35
N HIS A 37 -0.60 13.11 -6.02
CA HIS A 37 -0.18 11.88 -5.36
C HIS A 37 1.21 12.02 -4.72
N ARG A 38 2.18 12.64 -5.41
CA ARG A 38 3.53 12.85 -4.86
C ARG A 38 3.52 13.76 -3.63
N ARG A 39 2.69 14.80 -3.62
CA ARG A 39 2.50 15.65 -2.44
C ARG A 39 1.87 14.87 -1.30
N LEU A 40 0.77 14.17 -1.57
CA LEU A 40 0.07 13.39 -0.57
C LEU A 40 1.00 12.37 0.10
N ALA A 41 1.73 11.57 -0.69
CA ALA A 41 2.66 10.56 -0.19
C ALA A 41 3.85 11.15 0.61
N ARG A 42 4.15 12.44 0.46
CA ARG A 42 5.20 13.13 1.23
C ARG A 42 4.69 13.72 2.53
N PHE A 43 3.45 14.22 2.54
CA PHE A 43 2.92 15.05 3.63
C PHE A 43 1.96 14.30 4.56
N ALA A 44 1.39 13.19 4.12
CA ALA A 44 0.49 12.37 4.92
C ALA A 44 1.08 10.96 5.08
N ASP A 45 1.26 10.54 6.33
CA ASP A 45 1.69 9.18 6.64
C ASP A 45 0.58 8.15 6.33
N VAL A 46 -0.68 8.53 6.56
CA VAL A 46 -1.86 7.73 6.24
C VAL A 46 -2.90 8.60 5.54
N TYR A 47 -3.50 8.05 4.49
CA TYR A 47 -4.56 8.70 3.72
C TYR A 47 -5.79 7.80 3.60
N THR A 48 -6.97 8.38 3.81
CA THR A 48 -8.27 7.72 3.64
C THR A 48 -9.26 8.70 2.99
N SER A 49 -10.39 8.19 2.49
CA SER A 49 -11.45 9.03 1.94
C SER A 49 -12.22 9.82 3.00
N ASN A 50 -12.31 9.28 4.23
CA ASN A 50 -13.03 9.86 5.35
C ASN A 50 -12.34 9.46 6.67
N VAL A 51 -12.26 10.39 7.61
CA VAL A 51 -11.73 10.16 8.97
C VAL A 51 -12.46 9.03 9.70
N CYS A 52 -13.76 8.84 9.46
CA CYS A 52 -14.54 7.75 10.07
C CYS A 52 -14.01 6.36 9.67
N ASN A 53 -13.25 6.23 8.58
CA ASN A 53 -12.65 4.96 8.20
C ASN A 53 -11.70 4.42 9.28
N PHE A 54 -11.11 5.30 10.10
CA PHE A 54 -10.24 4.91 11.21
C PHE A 54 -10.99 4.23 12.36
N HIS A 55 -12.32 4.37 12.44
CA HIS A 55 -13.11 3.76 13.51
C HIS A 55 -13.15 2.23 13.45
N HIS A 56 -12.75 1.64 12.30
CA HIS A 56 -12.63 0.19 12.14
C HIS A 56 -11.32 -0.38 12.69
N TYR A 57 -10.42 0.47 13.21
CA TYR A 57 -9.14 0.05 13.77
C TYR A 57 -9.13 0.25 15.30
N PRO A 58 -8.48 -0.66 16.05
CA PRO A 58 -8.17 -0.44 17.46
C PRO A 58 -7.33 0.84 17.67
N LEU A 59 -7.41 1.43 18.87
CA LEU A 59 -6.66 2.66 19.20
C LEU A 59 -5.14 2.42 19.29
N ASP A 60 -4.72 1.19 19.55
CA ASP A 60 -3.34 0.70 19.62
C ASP A 60 -2.85 0.12 18.28
N TYR A 61 -3.61 0.31 17.20
CA TYR A 61 -3.24 -0.24 15.89
C TYR A 61 -2.04 0.48 15.27
N ILE A 62 -1.04 -0.30 14.86
CA ILE A 62 0.18 0.20 14.19
C ILE A 62 0.07 -0.04 12.67
N PHE A 63 0.09 1.05 11.89
CA PHE A 63 0.10 0.98 10.43
C PHE A 63 1.50 0.73 9.88
N PHE A 64 1.70 -0.40 9.20
CA PHE A 64 2.97 -0.73 8.54
C PHE A 64 2.91 -0.42 7.03
N PRO A 65 3.67 0.56 6.53
CA PRO A 65 3.67 0.87 5.11
C PRO A 65 4.30 -0.25 4.30
N ARG A 66 3.76 -0.52 3.11
CA ARG A 66 4.38 -1.49 2.19
C ARG A 66 5.68 -0.94 1.63
N ARG A 67 6.72 -1.78 1.63
CA ARG A 67 8.02 -1.45 1.00
C ARG A 67 7.81 -1.26 -0.51
N VAL A 68 8.15 -0.08 -1.02
CA VAL A 68 8.21 0.18 -2.46
C VAL A 68 9.60 -0.13 -2.95
N ALA A 69 9.71 -1.07 -3.87
CA ALA A 69 11.00 -1.47 -4.40
C ALA A 69 11.50 -0.53 -5.47
N LEU A 70 12.82 -0.38 -5.54
CA LEU A 70 13.47 0.37 -6.61
C LEU A 70 13.53 -0.49 -7.89
N ALA A 71 13.69 0.16 -9.05
CA ALA A 71 13.63 -0.52 -10.34
C ALA A 71 14.69 -1.62 -10.54
N HIS A 72 15.80 -1.55 -9.81
CA HIS A 72 16.89 -2.55 -9.83
C HIS A 72 16.82 -3.53 -8.65
N GLU A 73 15.83 -3.39 -7.77
CA GLU A 73 15.67 -4.32 -6.66
C GLU A 73 14.87 -5.54 -7.10
N ASN A 74 15.43 -6.73 -6.85
CA ASN A 74 14.70 -7.97 -7.03
C ASN A 74 13.76 -8.17 -5.85
N VAL A 75 12.50 -7.76 -6.02
CA VAL A 75 11.45 -8.11 -5.06
C VAL A 75 11.14 -9.59 -5.24
N LEU A 76 11.65 -10.41 -4.33
CA LEU A 76 11.14 -11.78 -4.23
C LEU A 76 9.63 -11.67 -3.93
N PRO A 77 8.77 -12.50 -4.55
CA PRO A 77 7.39 -12.62 -4.12
C PRO A 77 7.42 -13.06 -2.66
N THR A 78 7.26 -12.10 -1.75
CA THR A 78 7.13 -12.42 -0.34
C THR A 78 5.85 -13.24 -0.21
N PRO A 79 5.87 -14.42 0.44
CA PRO A 79 4.62 -15.05 0.84
C PRO A 79 3.86 -14.02 1.67
N ASP A 80 2.58 -13.86 1.34
CA ASP A 80 1.63 -12.85 1.83
C ASP A 80 2.17 -11.93 2.94
N ILE A 81 2.41 -10.65 2.64
CA ILE A 81 2.94 -9.67 3.62
C ILE A 81 2.12 -9.67 4.92
N ASN A 82 0.82 -9.99 4.84
CA ASN A 82 -0.03 -10.16 6.00
C ASN A 82 0.44 -11.28 6.95
N LEU A 83 0.96 -12.39 6.43
CA LEU A 83 1.47 -13.51 7.22
C LEU A 83 2.79 -13.16 7.92
N LEU A 84 3.75 -12.60 7.19
CA LEU A 84 5.06 -12.22 7.75
C LEU A 84 4.93 -11.08 8.78
N LEU A 85 4.04 -10.11 8.51
CA LEU A 85 3.77 -9.00 9.42
C LEU A 85 2.99 -9.47 10.67
N MET A 86 2.05 -10.39 10.52
CA MET A 86 1.36 -11.03 11.64
C MET A 86 2.31 -11.88 12.49
N GLU A 87 3.29 -12.56 11.89
CA GLU A 87 4.30 -13.36 12.60
C GLU A 87 5.32 -12.49 13.33
N THR A 88 5.75 -11.37 12.75
CA THR A 88 6.62 -10.39 13.43
C THR A 88 5.88 -9.63 14.52
N ALA A 89 4.64 -9.23 14.30
CA ALA A 89 3.78 -8.66 15.34
C ALA A 89 3.53 -9.68 16.48
N ARG A 90 3.32 -10.97 16.18
CA ARG A 90 3.20 -12.03 17.19
C ARG A 90 4.47 -12.22 18.02
N HIS A 91 5.64 -12.10 17.40
CA HIS A 91 6.92 -12.18 18.11
C HIS A 91 7.15 -10.94 18.98
N ALA A 92 6.82 -9.74 18.50
CA ALA A 92 6.93 -8.50 19.28
C ALA A 92 6.02 -8.53 20.52
N MET A 93 4.77 -8.98 20.37
CA MET A 93 3.80 -9.14 21.47
C MET A 93 4.18 -10.23 22.47
N ARG A 94 5.03 -11.21 22.10
CA ARG A 94 5.54 -12.23 23.04
C ARG A 94 6.56 -11.67 24.03
N PHE A 95 7.32 -10.65 23.66
CA PHE A 95 8.31 -10.04 24.55
C PHE A 95 7.69 -9.17 25.66
N GLU A 96 6.46 -8.70 25.50
CA GLU A 96 5.74 -7.95 26.54
C GLU A 96 5.13 -8.83 27.65
N THR A 97 5.08 -10.15 27.43
CA THR A 97 4.48 -11.12 28.40
C THR A 97 5.50 -11.85 29.27
N ALA A 98 6.80 -11.55 29.15
CA ALA A 98 7.80 -12.11 30.05
C ALA A 98 7.67 -11.45 31.43
N PRO A 99 7.38 -12.20 32.52
CA PRO A 99 7.30 -11.61 33.84
C PRO A 99 8.67 -11.05 34.22
N VAL A 100 8.70 -9.76 34.56
CA VAL A 100 9.86 -9.10 35.17
C VAL A 100 10.23 -9.90 36.43
N GLN A 101 11.36 -10.61 36.39
CA GLN A 101 11.93 -11.21 37.59
C GLN A 101 12.40 -10.04 38.47
N GLN A 102 11.71 -9.81 39.59
CA GLN A 102 12.20 -8.95 40.65
C GLN A 102 13.50 -9.57 41.20
N GLU A 103 14.63 -8.95 40.88
CA GLU A 103 15.90 -9.20 41.58
C GLU A 103 15.72 -8.84 43.06
N ASN A 104 15.94 -9.82 43.93
CA ASN A 104 16.25 -9.65 45.35
C ASN A 104 17.75 -9.82 45.55
#